data_AF-A0A832AYB8-F1
#
_entry.id   AF-A0A832AYB8-F1
#
_cell.length_a   1.000
_cell.length_b   1.000
_cell.length_c   1.000
_cell.angle_alpha   90.00
_cell.angle_beta   90.00
_cell.angle_gamma   90.00
#
_symmetry.space_group_name_H-M   'P 1'
#
loop_
_entity.id
_entity.type
_entity.pdbx_description
1 polymer ?
#
loop_
_entity_poly.entity_id
_entity_poly.type
_entity_poly.pdbx_seq_one_letter_code
_entity_poly.pdbx_strand_id
1 'polypeptide(L)' 'TCEFKEGKAEKPTFTIIATSKFWCDVLRGKEDPVASFMMGKYKITGNIMESQKLAKIAKQFRGKYTL' A
#
# COMPACT_ATOMS: atom_id res chain seq x y z
N THR A 1 -4.20 1.15 -17.15
CA THR A 1 -2.72 1.26 -17.07
C THR A 1 -2.36 1.79 -15.68
N CYS A 2 -1.15 1.52 -15.19
CA CYS A 2 -0.65 2.03 -13.91
C CYS A 2 0.60 2.86 -14.21
N GLU A 3 0.70 4.05 -13.64
CA GLU A 3 1.85 4.95 -13.81
C GLU A 3 2.46 5.28 -12.46
N PHE A 4 3.79 5.36 -12.43
CA PHE A 4 4.54 5.78 -11.25
C PHE A 4 5.26 7.09 -11.57
N LYS A 5 5.19 8.04 -10.65
CA LYS A 5 5.89 9.33 -10.73
C LYS A 5 6.52 9.62 -9.38
N GLU A 6 7.81 9.97 -9.39
CA GLU A 6 8.51 10.40 -8.18
C GLU A 6 8.07 11.82 -7.78
N GLY A 7 8.15 12.14 -6.49
CA GLY A 7 7.79 13.43 -5.93
C GLY A 7 6.51 13.41 -5.08
N LYS A 8 5.92 14.59 -4.85
CA LYS A 8 4.69 14.74 -4.06
C LYS A 8 3.50 14.92 -5.00
N ALA A 9 2.44 14.14 -4.78
CA ALA A 9 1.15 14.39 -5.43
C ALA A 9 0.44 15.56 -4.75
N GLU A 10 -0.07 16.53 -5.52
CA GLU A 10 -0.76 17.72 -4.97
C GLU A 10 -2.13 17.41 -4.36
N LYS A 11 -2.88 16.51 -4.99
CA LYS A 11 -4.25 16.14 -4.57
C LYS A 11 -4.42 14.61 -4.54
N PRO A 12 -3.72 13.91 -3.64
CA PRO A 12 -3.82 12.46 -3.56
C PRO A 12 -5.18 12.04 -3.01
N THR A 13 -5.82 11.03 -3.62
CA THR A 13 -7.04 10.41 -3.07
C THR A 13 -6.80 9.82 -1.68
N PHE A 14 -5.63 9.19 -1.50
CA PHE A 14 -5.12 8.75 -0.20
C PHE A 14 -3.59 8.76 -0.22
N THR A 15 -2.97 8.85 0.95
CA THR A 15 -1.51 8.74 1.13
C THR A 15 -1.20 7.60 2.08
N ILE A 16 -0.22 6.77 1.71
CA ILE A 16 0.32 5.71 2.57
C ILE A 16 1.62 6.22 3.17
N ILE A 17 1.69 6.27 4.50
CA ILE A 17 2.87 6.69 5.24
C ILE A 17 3.43 5.45 5.92
N ALA A 18 4.49 4.89 5.33
CA ALA A 18 5.16 3.68 5.79
C ALA A 18 6.65 3.71 5.43
N THR A 19 7.44 2.83 6.05
CA THR A 19 8.82 2.60 5.60
C THR A 19 8.83 1.78 4.30
N SER A 20 9.85 1.99 3.47
CA SER A 20 10.02 1.21 2.23
C SER A 20 10.06 -0.30 2.52
N LYS A 21 10.75 -0.71 3.59
CA LYS A 21 10.81 -2.11 4.03
C LYS A 21 9.42 -2.69 4.29
N PHE A 22 8.60 -2.01 5.10
CA PHE A 22 7.24 -2.47 5.39
C PHE A 22 6.42 -2.60 4.12
N TRP A 23 6.48 -1.60 3.22
CA TRP A 23 5.72 -1.64 1.99
C TRP A 23 6.15 -2.77 1.06
N CYS A 24 7.46 -3.05 0.94
CA CYS A 24 7.95 -4.21 0.22
C CYS A 24 7.49 -5.54 0.85
N ASP A 25 7.47 -5.65 2.18
CA ASP A 25 7.01 -6.85 2.89
C ASP A 25 5.49 -7.08 2.67
N VAL A 26 4.68 -6.01 2.61
CA VAL A 26 3.26 -6.08 2.20
C VAL A 26 3.10 -6.58 0.77
N LEU A 27 3.87 -6.04 -0.18
CA LEU A 27 3.82 -6.44 -1.60
C LEU A 27 4.28 -7.89 -1.81
N ARG A 28 5.26 -8.36 -1.04
CA ARG A 28 5.71 -9.76 -1.02
C ARG A 28 4.74 -10.70 -0.30
N GLY A 29 3.71 -10.16 0.36
CA GLY A 29 2.73 -10.93 1.13
C GLY A 29 3.23 -11.43 2.48
N LYS A 30 4.36 -10.90 2.99
CA LYS A 30 4.93 -11.21 4.31
C LYS A 30 4.22 -10.47 5.44
N GLU A 31 3.58 -9.35 5.14
CA GLU A 31 2.78 -8.55 6.08
C GLU A 31 1.35 -8.42 5.56
N ASP A 32 0.37 -8.50 6.47
CA ASP A 32 -1.02 -8.18 6.15
C ASP A 32 -1.23 -6.66 6.31
N PRO A 33 -1.55 -5.92 5.24
CA PRO A 33 -1.69 -4.48 5.30
C PRO A 33 -2.91 -4.04 6.13
N VAL A 34 -4.01 -4.80 6.13
CA VAL A 34 -5.21 -4.39 6.87
C VAL A 34 -4.98 -4.56 8.36
N ALA A 35 -4.45 -5.71 8.79
CA ALA A 35 -4.11 -5.93 10.19
C ALA A 35 -3.04 -4.93 10.68
N SER A 36 -2.01 -4.68 9.86
CA SER A 36 -0.94 -3.74 10.19
C SER A 36 -1.42 -2.30 10.34
N PHE A 37 -2.43 -1.89 9.56
CA PHE A 37 -3.06 -0.58 9.71
C PHE A 37 -3.82 -0.49 11.03
N MET A 38 -4.62 -1.50 11.36
CA MET A 38 -5.37 -1.57 12.62
C MET A 38 -4.45 -1.59 13.85
N MET A 39 -3.27 -2.20 13.73
CA MET A 39 -2.22 -2.21 14.77
C MET A 39 -1.40 -0.90 14.83
N GLY A 40 -1.59 0.03 13.89
CA GLY A 40 -0.85 1.29 13.84
C GLY A 40 0.59 1.19 13.34
N LYS A 41 0.99 0.08 12.70
CA LYS A 41 2.36 -0.09 12.13
C LYS A 41 2.66 0.90 10.99
N TYR A 42 1.63 1.39 10.31
CA TYR A 42 1.70 2.43 9.29
C TYR A 42 0.41 3.25 9.29
N LYS A 43 0.40 4.36 8.54
CA LYS A 43 -0.75 5.27 8.48
C LYS A 43 -1.28 5.41 7.06
N ILE A 44 -2.59 5.63 6.97
CA ILE A 44 -3.29 6.04 5.75
C ILE A 44 -3.97 7.37 6.05
N THR A 45 -3.80 8.35 5.17
CA THR A 45 -4.55 9.61 5.21
C THR A 45 -5.38 9.76 3.94
N GLY A 46 -6.44 10.57 3.97
CA GLY A 46 -7.39 10.71 2.86
C GLY A 46 -8.46 9.62 2.87
N ASN A 47 -8.86 9.14 1.68
CA ASN A 47 -9.97 8.20 1.54
C ASN A 47 -9.52 6.74 1.79
N ILE A 48 -9.79 6.26 3.01
CA ILE A 48 -9.43 4.90 3.45
C ILE A 48 -10.19 3.84 2.65
N MET A 49 -11.45 4.07 2.25
CA MET A 49 -12.23 3.09 1.49
C MET A 49 -11.59 2.83 0.12
N GLU A 50 -11.11 3.87 -0.56
CA GLU A 50 -10.40 3.75 -1.83
C GLU A 50 -9.08 2.98 -1.67
N SER A 51 -8.38 3.13 -0.55
CA SER A 51 -7.14 2.37 -0.28
C SER A 51 -7.37 0.84 -0.22
N GLN A 52 -8.58 0.38 0.14
CA GLN A 52 -8.90 -1.05 0.14
C GLN A 52 -8.91 -1.66 -1.26
N LYS A 53 -9.20 -0.85 -2.30
CA LYS A 53 -9.09 -1.30 -3.70
C LYS A 53 -7.64 -1.62 -4.06
N LEU A 54 -6.68 -0.80 -3.61
CA LEU A 54 -5.26 -1.08 -3.77
C LEU A 54 -4.84 -2.35 -3.02
N ALA A 55 -5.36 -2.57 -1.80
CA ALA A 55 -5.09 -3.80 -1.04
C ALA A 55 -5.55 -5.06 -1.78
N LYS A 56 -6.72 -5.02 -2.44
CA LYS A 56 -7.22 -6.10 -3.30
C LYS A 56 -6.27 -6.38 -4.46
N ILE A 57 -5.79 -5.34 -5.13
CA ILE A 57 -4.82 -5.45 -6.22
C ILE A 57 -3.52 -6.08 -5.69
N ALA A 58 -2.93 -5.53 -4.62
CA ALA A 58 -1.70 -6.06 -4.01
C ALA A 58 -1.80 -7.55 -3.65
N LYS A 59 -2.96 -8.02 -3.17
CA LYS A 59 -3.22 -9.44 -2.92
C LYS A 59 -3.15 -10.30 -4.19
N GLN A 60 -3.61 -9.81 -5.33
CA GLN A 60 -3.55 -10.53 -6.61
C GLN A 60 -2.12 -10.66 -7.18
N PHE A 61 -1.21 -9.78 -6.76
CA PHE A 61 0.19 -9.81 -7.17
C PHE A 61 1.08 -10.68 -6.26
N ARG A 62 0.56 -11.16 -5.11
CA ARG A 62 1.28 -12.06 -4.20
C ARG A 62 1.71 -13.34 -4.94
N GLY A 63 3.00 -13.66 -4.86
CA GLY A 63 3.58 -14.89 -5.41
C GLY A 63 3.83 -14.90 -6.92
N LYS A 64 3.53 -13.82 -7.66
CA LYS A 64 3.77 -13.75 -9.11
C LYS A 64 5.07 -13.06 -9.51
N TYR A 65 5.70 -12.33 -8.59
CA TYR A 65 6.92 -11.56 -8.87
C TYR A 65 7.90 -11.64 -7.70
N THR A 66 9.17 -11.83 -8.02
CA THR A 66 10.28 -11.72 -7.06
C THR A 66 10.75 -10.27 -7.10
N LEU A 67 10.27 -9.47 -6.14
CA LEU A 67 10.69 -8.08 -5.91
C LEU A 67 11.88 -8.03 -4.96
#